data_AF-A0A2T2REM9-F1
#
_entry.id   AF-A0A2T2REM9-F1
#
_cell.length_a   1.000
_cell.length_b   1.000
_cell.length_c   1.000
_cell.angle_alpha   90.00
_cell.angle_beta   90.00
_cell.angle_gamma   90.00
#
_symmetry.space_group_name_H-M   'P 1'
#
loop_
_entity.id
_entity.type
_entity.pdbx_description
1 polymer ?
#
loop_
_entity_poly.entity_id
_entity_poly.type
_entity_poly.pdbx_seq_one_letter_code
_entity_poly.pdbx_strand_id
1 'polypeptide(L)'
;MRWRWLAAVAAVALTAAACTGGDGEAISQPAADALQQHFAALRTAVDAEEADAAQEALNVLRREARSRADAGEIDDNRLTTIEAAIDDVRARLSQLEAAPSPPPTPPPA
;
A
#
# COMPACT_ATOMS: atom_id res chain seq x y z
N MET A 1 -13.84 7.63 -9.75
CA MET A 1 -12.62 8.43 -10.08
C MET A 1 -11.69 8.61 -8.90
N ARG A 2 -12.18 8.79 -7.66
CA ARG A 2 -11.33 9.00 -6.47
C ARG A 2 -10.37 7.83 -6.21
N TRP A 3 -10.84 6.58 -6.33
CA TRP A 3 -10.06 5.36 -6.11
C TRP A 3 -8.95 5.09 -7.14
N ARG A 4 -9.18 5.44 -8.41
CA ARG A 4 -8.18 5.30 -9.50
C ARG A 4 -6.91 6.11 -9.26
N TRP A 5 -7.00 7.21 -8.50
CA TRP A 5 -5.83 8.00 -8.12
C TRP A 5 -5.04 7.35 -6.98
N LEU A 6 -5.69 6.58 -6.10
CA LEU A 6 -5.01 5.81 -5.05
C LEU A 6 -4.30 4.59 -5.56
N ALA A 7 -4.87 3.89 -6.55
CA ALA A 7 -4.17 2.77 -7.19
C ALA A 7 -2.81 3.23 -7.75
N ALA A 8 -2.78 4.43 -8.36
CA ALA A 8 -1.56 5.02 -8.89
C ALA A 8 -0.58 5.45 -7.77
N VAL A 9 -1.09 6.07 -6.71
CA VAL A 9 -0.28 6.50 -5.56
C VAL A 9 0.31 5.33 -4.79
N ALA A 10 -0.49 4.30 -4.49
CA ALA A 10 -0.05 3.12 -3.78
C ALA A 10 1.04 2.39 -4.58
N ALA A 11 0.84 2.26 -5.89
CA ALA A 11 1.85 1.72 -6.78
C ALA A 11 3.15 2.55 -6.76
N VAL A 12 3.08 3.89 -6.79
CA VAL A 12 4.28 4.75 -6.82
C VAL A 12 5.04 4.73 -5.49
N ALA A 13 4.36 4.86 -4.35
CA ALA A 13 4.98 4.86 -3.02
C ALA A 13 5.72 3.54 -2.74
N LEU A 14 5.12 2.42 -3.16
CA LEU A 14 5.65 1.08 -2.89
C LEU A 14 6.73 0.67 -3.90
N THR A 15 6.65 1.13 -5.14
CA THR A 15 7.71 0.91 -6.15
C THR A 15 8.96 1.73 -5.81
N ALA A 16 8.81 2.94 -5.27
CA ALA A 16 9.96 3.70 -4.76
C ALA A 16 10.64 2.96 -3.60
N ALA A 17 9.88 2.44 -2.63
CA ALA A 17 10.44 1.64 -1.54
C ALA A 17 11.15 0.35 -2.04
N ALA A 18 10.69 -0.23 -3.14
CA ALA A 18 11.25 -1.43 -3.73
C ALA A 18 12.46 -1.18 -4.65
N CYS A 19 12.57 -0.03 -5.32
CA CYS A 19 13.57 0.19 -6.39
C CYS A 19 14.62 1.28 -6.12
N THR A 20 14.45 2.15 -5.11
CA THR A 20 15.52 3.10 -4.73
C THR A 20 16.46 2.50 -3.69
N GLY A 21 17.39 1.66 -4.15
CA GLY A 21 18.48 1.12 -3.34
C GLY A 21 19.65 0.75 -4.26
N GLY A 22 20.43 1.76 -4.66
CA GLY A 22 21.71 1.55 -5.33
C GLY A 22 22.71 0.98 -4.33
N ASP A 23 23.32 -0.14 -4.72
CA ASP A 23 24.57 -0.70 -4.20
C ASP A 23 24.62 -1.03 -2.69
N GLY A 24 24.13 -2.22 -2.33
CA GLY A 24 24.52 -2.89 -1.07
C GLY A 24 23.45 -3.83 -0.52
N GLU A 25 23.50 -5.10 -0.95
CA GLU A 25 22.70 -6.24 -0.45
C GLU A 25 21.17 -6.00 -0.39
N ALA A 26 20.60 -5.77 -1.57
CA ALA A 26 19.18 -5.56 -1.78
C ALA A 26 18.41 -6.88 -1.58
N ILE A 27 17.38 -6.84 -0.73
CA ILE A 27 16.25 -7.79 -0.61
C ILE A 27 16.41 -9.13 -1.34
N SER A 28 16.33 -10.25 -0.63
CA SER A 28 16.35 -11.57 -1.27
C SER A 28 15.33 -11.61 -2.42
N GLN A 29 15.70 -12.11 -3.61
CA GLN A 29 14.75 -12.28 -4.72
C GLN A 29 13.41 -12.92 -4.28
N PRO A 30 13.39 -14.01 -3.48
CA PRO A 30 12.13 -14.57 -2.98
C PRO A 30 11.32 -13.60 -2.10
N ALA A 31 11.99 -12.70 -1.37
CA ALA A 31 11.33 -11.63 -0.60
C ALA A 31 10.73 -10.56 -1.50
N ALA A 32 11.42 -10.19 -2.58
CA ALA A 32 10.89 -9.28 -3.58
C ALA A 32 9.67 -9.87 -4.29
N ASP A 33 9.74 -11.13 -4.74
CA ASP A 33 8.64 -11.82 -5.41
C ASP A 33 7.39 -11.92 -4.52
N ALA A 34 7.57 -12.29 -3.24
CA ALA A 34 6.46 -12.39 -2.30
C ALA A 34 5.81 -11.03 -2.02
N LEU A 35 6.61 -9.99 -1.78
CA LEU A 35 6.08 -8.63 -1.59
C LEU A 35 5.34 -8.16 -2.84
N GLN A 36 5.87 -8.43 -4.05
CA GLN A 36 5.20 -8.13 -5.31
C GLN A 36 3.84 -8.85 -5.45
N GLN A 37 3.75 -10.11 -5.02
CA GLN A 37 2.48 -10.83 -5.02
C GLN A 37 1.43 -10.18 -4.11
N HIS A 38 1.83 -9.75 -2.91
CA HIS A 38 0.96 -9.01 -1.99
C HIS A 38 0.57 -7.62 -2.52
N PHE A 39 1.48 -6.94 -3.24
CA PHE A 39 1.15 -5.70 -3.94
C PHE A 39 0.12 -5.88 -5.04
N ALA A 40 0.20 -6.98 -5.81
CA ALA A 40 -0.79 -7.29 -6.82
C ALA A 40 -2.19 -7.53 -6.21
N ALA A 41 -2.24 -8.21 -5.06
CA ALA A 41 -3.49 -8.40 -4.32
C ALA A 41 -4.06 -7.06 -3.80
N LEU A 42 -3.22 -6.21 -3.19
CA LEU A 42 -3.60 -4.87 -2.76
C LEU A 42 -4.15 -4.04 -3.92
N ARG A 43 -3.44 -4.03 -5.05
CA ARG A 43 -3.87 -3.31 -6.25
C ARG A 43 -5.24 -3.79 -6.73
N THR A 44 -5.46 -5.10 -6.74
CA THR A 44 -6.74 -5.69 -7.14
C THR A 44 -7.87 -5.24 -6.21
N ALA A 45 -7.64 -5.21 -4.90
CA ALA A 45 -8.61 -4.71 -3.93
C ALA A 45 -8.91 -3.21 -4.10
N VAL A 46 -7.88 -2.39 -4.35
CA VAL A 46 -8.05 -0.95 -4.62
C VAL A 46 -8.79 -0.71 -5.94
N ASP A 47 -8.48 -1.48 -7.00
CA ASP A 47 -9.16 -1.40 -8.29
C ASP A 47 -10.62 -1.87 -8.20
N ALA A 48 -10.93 -2.79 -7.28
CA ALA A 48 -12.29 -3.23 -6.96
C ALA A 48 -13.08 -2.26 -6.05
N GLU A 49 -12.45 -1.16 -5.60
CA GLU A 49 -13.01 -0.20 -4.66
C GLU A 49 -13.41 -0.84 -3.30
N GLU A 50 -12.73 -1.91 -2.90
CA GLU A 50 -12.97 -2.63 -1.64
C GLU A 50 -12.02 -2.12 -0.54
N ALA A 51 -12.49 -1.18 0.29
CA ALA A 51 -11.69 -0.58 1.36
C ALA A 51 -11.19 -1.62 2.36
N ASP A 52 -12.09 -2.47 2.85
CA ASP A 52 -11.77 -3.51 3.83
C ASP A 52 -10.72 -4.49 3.29
N ALA A 53 -10.87 -4.93 2.04
CA ALA A 53 -9.93 -5.82 1.39
C ALA A 53 -8.55 -5.15 1.18
N ALA A 54 -8.54 -3.85 0.83
CA ALA A 54 -7.29 -3.09 0.70
C ALA A 54 -6.60 -2.90 2.06
N GLN A 55 -7.36 -2.61 3.12
CA GLN A 55 -6.83 -2.51 4.49
C GLN A 55 -6.25 -3.83 4.99
N GLU A 56 -6.91 -4.95 4.68
CA GLU A 56 -6.43 -6.29 5.02
C GLU A 56 -5.17 -6.65 4.24
N ALA A 57 -5.13 -6.34 2.93
CA ALA A 57 -3.94 -6.54 2.11
C ALA A 57 -2.73 -5.73 2.64
N LEU A 58 -2.94 -4.50 3.12
CA LEU A 58 -1.89 -3.71 3.77
C LEU A 58 -1.40 -4.33 5.09
N ASN A 59 -2.30 -4.91 5.89
CA ASN A 59 -1.92 -5.63 7.13
C ASN A 59 -1.05 -6.86 6.82
N VAL A 60 -1.46 -7.63 5.81
CA VAL A 60 -0.72 -8.82 5.36
C VAL A 60 0.66 -8.41 4.86
N LEU A 61 0.73 -7.39 4.02
CA LEU A 61 1.99 -6.87 3.49
C LEU A 61 2.94 -6.42 4.60
N ARG A 62 2.44 -5.70 5.62
CA ARG A 62 3.26 -5.27 6.76
C ARG A 62 3.81 -6.46 7.55
N ARG A 63 2.98 -7.47 7.79
CA ARG A 63 3.37 -8.68 8.51
C ARG A 63 4.44 -9.46 7.74
N GLU A 64 4.27 -9.59 6.42
CA GLU A 64 5.22 -10.28 5.56
C GLU A 64 6.56 -9.52 5.52
N ALA A 65 6.54 -8.20 5.35
CA ALA A 65 7.76 -7.39 5.37
C ALA A 65 8.52 -7.54 6.69
N ARG A 66 7.84 -7.54 7.84
CA ARG A 66 8.46 -7.79 9.14
C ARG A 66 9.03 -9.19 9.25
N SER A 67 8.25 -10.21 8.87
CA SER A 67 8.70 -11.61 8.93
C SER A 67 9.96 -11.84 8.10
N ARG A 68 10.10 -11.14 6.97
CA ARG A 68 11.26 -11.21 6.09
C ARG A 68 12.44 -10.41 6.62
N ALA A 69 12.19 -9.28 7.27
CA ALA A 69 13.22 -8.56 8.00
C ALA A 69 13.78 -9.38 9.17
N ASP A 70 12.91 -10.05 9.94
CA ASP A 70 13.31 -10.97 11.02
C ASP A 70 14.13 -12.16 10.48
N ALA A 71 13.86 -12.59 9.24
CA ALA A 71 14.64 -13.61 8.53
C ALA A 71 15.95 -13.09 7.92
N GLY A 72 16.24 -11.79 8.04
CA GLY A 72 17.42 -11.14 7.45
C GLY A 72 17.34 -10.93 5.93
N GLU A 73 16.17 -11.12 5.33
CA GLU A 73 15.94 -10.93 3.89
C GLU A 73 15.64 -9.47 3.53
N ILE A 74 15.33 -8.62 4.51
CA ILE A 74 15.04 -7.19 4.36
C ILE A 74 15.81 -6.45 5.47
N ASP A 75 16.53 -5.39 5.11
CA ASP A 75 17.19 -4.55 6.10
C ASP A 75 16.20 -3.61 6.82
N ASP A 76 16.56 -3.18 8.04
CA ASP A 76 15.69 -2.34 8.88
C ASP A 76 15.31 -1.00 8.24
N ASN A 77 16.22 -0.40 7.45
CA ASN A 77 15.95 0.89 6.79
C ASN A 77 14.90 0.73 5.69
N ARG A 78 14.95 -0.38 4.96
CA ARG A 78 13.98 -0.70 3.93
C ARG A 78 12.66 -1.20 4.49
N LEU A 79 12.67 -1.96 5.58
CA LEU A 79 11.46 -2.25 6.35
C LEU A 79 10.78 -0.95 6.77
N THR A 80 11.54 0.00 7.35
CA THR A 80 11.02 1.31 7.74
C THR A 80 10.39 2.06 6.56
N THR A 81 11.03 2.01 5.39
CA THR A 81 10.50 2.62 4.17
C THR A 81 9.20 1.96 3.69
N ILE A 82 9.13 0.63 3.74
CA ILE A 82 7.92 -0.14 3.39
C ILE A 82 6.79 0.19 4.37
N GLU A 83 7.07 0.23 5.67
CA GLU A 83 6.07 0.58 6.69
C GLU A 83 5.53 2.00 6.51
N ALA A 84 6.42 2.97 6.26
CA ALA A 84 6.01 4.34 5.99
C ALA A 84 5.09 4.46 4.76
N ALA A 85 5.40 3.72 3.69
CA ALA A 85 4.56 3.68 2.51
C ALA A 85 3.20 3.02 2.79
N ILE A 86 3.15 1.96 3.60
CA ILE A 86 1.91 1.30 4.05
C ILE A 86 1.04 2.28 4.84
N ASP A 87 1.63 3.02 5.78
CA ASP A 87 0.90 3.97 6.62
C ASP A 87 0.38 5.16 5.78
N ASP A 88 1.12 5.65 4.78
CA ASP A 88 0.63 6.66 3.83
C ASP A 88 -0.58 6.15 3.02
N VAL A 89 -0.48 4.95 2.43
CA VAL A 89 -1.61 4.37 1.66
C VAL A 89 -2.83 4.17 2.56
N ARG A 90 -2.64 3.68 3.78
CA ARG A 90 -3.73 3.51 4.77
C ARG A 90 -4.39 4.84 5.10
N ALA A 91 -3.61 5.89 5.37
CA ALA A 91 -4.14 7.22 5.67
C ALA A 91 -5.00 7.75 4.50
N ARG A 92 -4.55 7.53 3.26
CA ARG A 92 -5.31 7.94 2.08
C ARG A 92 -6.58 7.10 1.89
N LEU A 93 -6.53 5.78 2.12
CA LEU A 93 -7.72 4.90 2.10
C LEU A 93 -8.81 5.42 3.06
N SER A 94 -8.43 5.71 4.31
CA SER A 94 -9.37 6.25 5.30
C SER A 94 -9.95 7.60 4.91
N GLN A 95 -9.21 8.45 4.17
CA GLN A 95 -9.74 9.72 3.66
C GLN A 95 -10.79 9.54 2.56
N LEU A 96 -10.79 8.44 1.79
CA LEU A 96 -11.87 8.19 0.83
C LEU A 96 -13.14 7.74 1.50
N GLU A 97 -13.01 6.85 2.48
CA GLU A 97 -14.14 6.37 3.26
C GLU A 97 -14.80 7.52 4.04
N ALA A 98 -13.99 8.46 4.53
CA ALA A 98 -14.47 9.62 5.27
C ALA A 98 -15.05 10.75 4.41
N ALA A 99 -14.97 10.69 3.08
CA ALA A 99 -15.45 11.77 2.23
C ALA A 99 -16.99 11.86 2.27
N PRO A 100 -17.59 12.92 2.88
CA PRO A 100 -19.04 12.99 3.05
C PRO A 100 -19.73 13.11 1.69
N SER A 101 -20.87 12.42 1.55
CA SER A 101 -21.85 12.66 0.48
C SER A 101 -22.16 14.17 0.42
N PRO A 102 -22.30 14.76 -0.79
CA PRO A 102 -22.70 16.17 -0.88
C PRO A 102 -24.01 16.39 -0.11
N PRO A 103 -24.18 17.56 0.54
CA PRO A 103 -25.44 17.87 1.23
C PRO A 103 -26.60 17.75 0.22
N PRO A 104 -27.78 17.26 0.62
CA PRO A 104 -28.92 17.16 -0.28
C PRO A 104 -29.22 18.53 -0.88
N THR A 105 -29.26 18.61 -2.20
CA THR A 105 -29.66 19.82 -2.92
C THR A 105 -31.07 20.22 -2.46
N PRO A 106 -31.29 21.44 -1.95
CA PRO A 106 -32.64 21.87 -1.61
C PRO A 106 -33.51 21.88 -2.87
N PRO A 107 -34.78 21.45 -2.80
CA PRO A 107 -35.69 21.52 -3.94
C PRO A 107 -35.87 22.99 -4.36
N PRO A 108 -36.01 23.28 -5.68
CA PRO A 108 -36.24 24.64 -6.15
C PRO A 108 -37.55 25.19 -5.57
N ALA A 109 -37.50 26.46 -5.17
CA ALA A 109 -38.64 27.24 -4.65
C ALA A 109 -39.65 27.59 -5.75
#